data_AF-A0A7C1JEK5-F1
#
_entry.id   AF-A0A7C1JEK5-F1
#
_cell.length_a   1.000
_cell.length_b   1.000
_cell.length_c   1.000
_cell.angle_alpha   90.00
_cell.angle_beta   90.00
_cell.angle_gamma   90.00
#
_symmetry.space_group_name_H-M   'P 1'
#
loop_
_entity.id
_entity.type
_entity.pdbx_description
1 polymer ?
#
loop_
_entity_poly.entity_id
_entity_poly.type
_entity_poly.pdbx_seq_one_letter_code
_entity_poly.pdbx_strand_id
1 'polypeptide(L)'
;LLRGGNLEVKAQMKYHVDKWGKARYGQHVWPGRVQDEIPALFIGLTGIDEEFRDRDIPAEKNLYDSRLRQLTDALGPILNDFGGRGRCFKNIYPIRYPGTWDTNARQRQVDGPEKWQHARNAFLQSEQVRQYVDDPERRWDVAMRDEDGGLSLISGGIRAVTSSEDKQNQVQKEIQEVQERLLQFARSWVVDPDRNLDRQRRIAAAWKILYWLMEDAELVYPRVHAFQHSLAVAEGDEIPVADCMEAQSRRFGDPLVRQVGVFLDDWASAAVQRWEQQYDLYRSQLRLEPVDFGTFVRYLKDYLVKDSASLIERLTPVVNLRTRDEAARRHARRKYARMILTDFILNPGPSQAPIPGDDLGERAADENNQQKFERFGLMASLLSRWYYRLPGALAEGAGTHVRIPAGNSELSEILEPFGR
;
A
#
# COMPACT_ATOMS: atom_id res chain seq x y z
N LEU A 1 22.33 1.80 23.14
CA LEU A 1 22.25 2.46 24.47
C LEU A 1 22.13 3.95 24.24
N LEU A 2 20.94 4.53 24.45
CA LEU A 2 20.67 5.94 24.20
C LEU A 2 20.39 6.62 25.54
N ARG A 3 21.26 7.56 25.95
CA ARG A 3 21.12 8.34 27.19
C ARG A 3 20.10 9.46 26.97
N GLY A 4 19.11 9.57 27.85
CA GLY A 4 17.88 10.38 27.73
C GLY A 4 18.03 11.91 27.81
N GLY A 5 19.13 12.49 27.33
CA GLY A 5 19.39 13.93 27.41
C GLY A 5 19.12 14.77 26.14
N ASN A 6 19.05 14.14 24.96
CA ASN A 6 19.04 14.89 23.69
C ASN A 6 17.68 14.90 22.98
N LEU A 7 17.17 16.10 22.65
CA LEU A 7 15.95 16.31 21.86
C LEU A 7 16.01 15.63 20.47
N GLU A 8 17.18 15.62 19.83
CA GLU A 8 17.41 14.88 18.56
C GLU A 8 17.15 13.37 18.70
N VAL A 9 17.52 12.80 19.85
CA VAL A 9 17.33 11.37 20.12
C VAL A 9 15.84 11.04 20.30
N LYS A 10 15.04 11.95 20.86
CA LYS A 10 13.58 11.77 20.99
C LYS A 10 12.89 11.74 19.62
N ALA A 11 13.25 12.65 18.72
CA ALA A 11 12.70 12.69 17.36
C ALA A 11 13.09 11.45 16.55
N GLN A 12 14.36 11.02 16.63
CA GLN A 12 14.82 9.79 15.98
C GLN A 12 14.14 8.54 16.54
N MET A 13 13.97 8.45 17.86
CA MET A 13 13.29 7.32 18.50
C MET A 13 11.85 7.19 18.00
N LYS A 14 11.08 8.28 17.99
CA LYS A 14 9.72 8.29 17.46
C LYS A 14 9.68 7.84 15.99
N TYR A 15 10.58 8.38 15.17
CA TYR A 15 10.68 8.02 13.75
C TYR A 15 10.99 6.54 13.54
N HIS A 16 11.97 5.97 14.25
CA HIS A 16 12.36 4.57 14.09
C HIS A 16 11.29 3.60 14.58
N VAL A 17 10.64 3.88 15.71
CA VAL A 17 9.55 3.05 16.22
C VAL A 17 8.34 3.13 15.29
N ASP A 18 8.01 4.32 14.78
CA ASP A 18 6.91 4.48 13.83
C ASP A 18 7.18 3.78 12.49
N LYS A 19 8.40 3.88 11.97
CA LYS A 19 8.83 3.17 10.75
C LYS A 19 8.74 1.65 10.94
N TRP A 20 9.24 1.13 12.05
CA TRP A 20 9.17 -0.29 12.38
C TRP A 20 7.72 -0.76 12.54
N GLY A 21 6.90 -0.01 13.28
CA GLY A 21 5.51 -0.36 13.55
C GLY A 21 4.67 -0.41 12.27
N LYS A 22 4.82 0.58 11.39
CA LYS A 22 4.17 0.59 10.07
C LYS A 22 4.62 -0.58 9.19
N ALA A 23 5.89 -0.96 9.25
CA ALA A 23 6.41 -2.10 8.49
C ALA A 23 5.88 -3.44 9.02
N ARG A 24 5.70 -3.57 10.34
CA ARG A 24 5.24 -4.83 10.97
C ARG A 24 3.72 -5.02 10.92
N TYR A 25 2.96 -3.98 11.25
CA TYR A 25 1.49 -4.07 11.40
C TYR A 25 0.72 -3.45 10.22
N GLY A 26 1.40 -2.71 9.34
CA GLY A 26 0.76 -1.95 8.27
C GLY A 26 0.34 -0.54 8.69
N GLN A 27 0.28 0.38 7.72
CA GLN A 27 0.03 1.81 7.96
C GLN A 27 -1.35 2.11 8.57
N HIS A 28 -2.36 1.26 8.31
CA HIS A 28 -3.74 1.48 8.76
C HIS A 28 -4.05 0.86 10.12
N VAL A 29 -3.19 -0.01 10.63
CA VAL A 29 -3.38 -0.72 11.90
C VAL A 29 -2.54 -0.09 13.01
N TRP A 30 -1.33 0.36 12.68
CA TRP A 30 -0.41 0.97 13.63
C TRP A 30 -0.79 2.42 14.00
N PRO A 31 -0.65 2.86 15.27
CA PRO A 31 -0.39 2.05 16.47
C PRO A 31 -1.68 1.52 17.14
N GLY A 32 -2.84 2.13 16.87
CA GLY A 32 -4.02 2.00 17.74
C GLY A 32 -4.94 0.80 17.51
N ARG A 33 -4.72 -0.01 16.48
CA ARG A 33 -5.53 -1.23 16.21
C ARG A 33 -4.74 -2.52 16.40
N VAL A 34 -3.54 -2.45 16.98
CA VAL A 34 -2.73 -3.65 17.24
C VAL A 34 -3.34 -4.44 18.39
N GLN A 35 -3.50 -5.75 18.20
CA GLN A 35 -4.15 -6.67 19.16
C GLN A 35 -3.20 -7.70 19.76
N ASP A 36 -1.89 -7.45 19.68
CA ASP A 36 -0.88 -8.34 20.25
C ASP A 36 -1.11 -8.48 21.77
N GLU A 37 -1.21 -9.72 22.25
CA GLU A 37 -1.35 -10.03 23.67
C GLU A 37 -0.05 -9.72 24.44
N ILE A 38 1.10 -9.94 23.80
CA ILE A 38 2.43 -9.51 24.26
C ILE A 38 3.02 -8.58 23.19
N PRO A 39 3.13 -7.27 23.46
CA PRO A 39 3.67 -6.32 22.49
C PRO A 39 5.10 -6.67 22.06
N ALA A 40 5.37 -6.71 20.75
CA ALA A 40 6.71 -6.99 20.22
C ALA A 40 7.74 -5.86 20.40
N LEU A 41 7.37 -4.77 21.08
CA LEU A 41 8.26 -3.67 21.46
C LEU A 41 8.68 -3.83 22.91
N PHE A 42 9.97 -3.63 23.20
CA PHE A 42 10.54 -3.68 24.54
C PHE A 42 11.35 -2.41 24.79
N ILE A 43 11.16 -1.77 25.94
CA ILE A 43 11.88 -0.56 26.33
C ILE A 43 12.72 -0.87 27.57
N GLY A 44 14.04 -0.79 27.44
CA GLY A 44 14.97 -0.89 28.57
C GLY A 44 15.26 0.49 29.16
N LEU A 45 14.92 0.70 30.43
CA LEU A 45 15.34 1.84 31.23
C LEU A 45 16.69 1.53 31.86
N THR A 46 17.77 2.01 31.24
CA THR A 46 19.12 1.79 31.74
C THR A 46 19.56 2.89 32.71
N GLY A 47 20.49 2.58 33.63
CA GLY A 47 21.08 3.57 34.54
C GLY A 47 20.05 4.17 35.50
N ILE A 48 19.14 3.34 35.98
CA ILE A 48 18.08 3.72 36.93
C ILE A 48 18.62 4.09 38.31
N ASP A 49 19.86 3.71 38.57
CA ASP A 49 20.59 3.73 39.83
C ASP A 49 21.76 4.72 39.85
N GLU A 50 22.32 5.01 38.69
CA GLU A 50 23.35 6.05 38.50
C GLU A 50 22.90 7.40 39.08
N GLU A 51 21.63 7.80 38.87
CA GLU A 51 21.11 9.11 39.29
C GLU A 51 20.97 9.31 40.79
N PHE A 52 20.91 8.24 41.57
CA PHE A 52 20.82 8.34 43.03
C PHE A 52 22.08 7.86 43.75
N ARG A 53 23.08 7.35 43.04
CA ARG A 53 24.41 7.07 43.60
C ARG A 53 25.09 8.36 44.05
N ASP A 54 25.17 9.35 43.17
CA ASP A 54 25.96 10.59 43.35
C ASP A 54 25.21 11.70 44.10
N ARG A 55 24.01 11.42 44.62
CA ARG A 55 23.20 12.40 45.37
C ARG A 55 23.17 12.05 46.85
N ASP A 56 23.45 13.06 47.68
CA ASP A 56 23.22 13.01 49.13
C ASP A 56 21.71 12.94 49.47
N ILE A 57 20.86 13.29 48.51
CA ILE A 57 19.40 13.28 48.65
C ILE A 57 18.85 11.91 48.19
N PRO A 58 17.97 11.26 48.97
CA PRO A 58 17.33 10.01 48.59
C PRO A 58 16.52 10.12 47.28
N ALA A 59 16.40 9.01 46.56
CA ALA A 59 15.58 8.97 45.34
C ALA A 59 14.08 9.08 45.66
N GLU A 60 13.41 10.10 45.12
CA GLU A 60 11.96 10.27 45.26
C GLU A 60 11.19 9.80 44.02
N LYS A 61 9.88 9.52 44.18
CA LYS A 61 9.01 9.07 43.08
C LYS A 61 9.05 9.98 41.84
N ASN A 62 9.24 11.28 42.06
CA ASN A 62 9.29 12.30 41.01
C ASN A 62 10.42 12.05 40.00
N LEU A 63 11.51 11.41 40.42
CA LEU A 63 12.63 11.02 39.55
C LEU A 63 12.15 10.04 38.47
N TYR A 64 11.47 8.98 38.90
CA TYR A 64 10.94 7.95 38.01
C TYR A 64 9.78 8.46 37.16
N ASP A 65 8.89 9.25 37.75
CA ASP A 65 7.79 9.89 37.02
C ASP A 65 8.33 10.80 35.91
N SER A 66 9.37 11.59 36.18
CA SER A 66 9.99 12.46 35.17
C SER A 66 10.60 11.65 34.01
N ARG A 67 11.35 10.58 34.30
CA ARG A 67 11.95 9.72 33.26
C ARG A 67 10.89 9.07 32.36
N LEU A 68 9.84 8.51 32.94
CA LEU A 68 8.77 7.88 32.16
C LEU A 68 7.88 8.88 31.45
N ARG A 69 7.69 10.09 32.02
CA ARG A 69 6.98 11.17 31.34
C ARG A 69 7.72 11.62 30.08
N GLN A 70 9.05 11.71 30.11
CA GLN A 70 9.83 12.02 28.91
C GLN A 70 9.68 10.97 27.79
N LEU A 71 9.50 9.69 28.16
CA LEU A 71 9.19 8.62 27.22
C LEU A 71 7.76 8.78 26.67
N THR A 72 6.81 9.11 27.54
CA THR A 72 5.41 9.39 27.18
C THR A 72 5.30 10.59 26.24
N ASP A 73 6.08 11.65 26.45
CA ASP A 73 6.09 12.81 25.55
C ASP A 73 6.61 12.44 24.15
N ALA A 74 7.56 11.51 24.07
CA ALA A 74 8.14 11.07 22.79
C ALA A 74 7.28 10.03 22.06
N LEU A 75 6.69 9.09 22.80
CA LEU A 75 6.01 7.89 22.27
C LEU A 75 4.53 7.81 22.66
N GLY A 76 3.90 8.91 23.09
CA GLY A 76 2.57 8.94 23.71
C GLY A 76 1.49 8.06 23.05
N PRO A 77 1.23 8.19 21.73
CA PRO A 77 0.26 7.34 21.05
C PRO A 77 0.59 5.84 21.13
N ILE A 78 1.88 5.49 21.11
CA ILE A 78 2.34 4.11 21.21
C ILE A 78 2.17 3.62 22.65
N LEU A 79 2.62 4.41 23.64
CA LEU A 79 2.52 3.99 25.04
C LEU A 79 1.07 3.87 25.53
N ASN A 80 0.17 4.69 25.00
CA ASN A 80 -1.25 4.65 25.36
C ASN A 80 -2.01 3.54 24.63
N ASP A 81 -1.72 3.29 23.35
CA ASP A 81 -2.58 2.48 22.49
C ASP A 81 -1.96 1.13 22.07
N PHE A 82 -0.68 0.87 22.39
CA PHE A 82 0.07 -0.32 21.99
C PHE A 82 0.22 -1.39 23.10
N GLY A 83 -0.77 -1.50 23.99
CA GLY A 83 -0.85 -2.56 25.01
C GLY A 83 -2.00 -3.55 24.80
N GLY A 84 -2.69 -3.49 23.66
CA GLY A 84 -3.96 -4.16 23.38
C GLY A 84 -5.17 -3.25 23.63
N ARG A 85 -6.38 -3.71 23.29
CA ARG A 85 -7.60 -2.87 23.30
C ARG A 85 -7.88 -2.28 24.69
N GLY A 86 -7.72 -0.96 24.83
CA GLY A 86 -7.95 -0.23 26.07
C GLY A 86 -6.89 -0.43 27.16
N ARG A 87 -5.70 -0.93 26.79
CA ARG A 87 -4.59 -1.19 27.72
C ARG A 87 -3.35 -0.39 27.29
N CYS A 88 -2.72 0.26 28.26
CA CYS A 88 -1.43 0.90 28.06
C CYS A 88 -0.32 -0.13 27.83
N PHE A 89 0.74 0.29 27.16
CA PHE A 89 1.96 -0.50 26.96
C PHE A 89 2.64 -0.82 28.30
N LYS A 90 2.94 -2.11 28.56
CA LYS A 90 3.54 -2.54 29.84
C LYS A 90 4.96 -3.13 29.74
N ASN A 91 5.55 -3.15 28.53
CA ASN A 91 6.85 -3.79 28.27
C ASN A 91 8.04 -2.86 28.52
N ILE A 92 8.02 -2.11 29.63
CA ILE A 92 9.14 -1.29 30.11
C ILE A 92 9.91 -2.01 31.22
N TYR A 93 11.22 -2.19 31.05
CA TYR A 93 12.08 -2.97 31.95
C TYR A 93 13.16 -2.08 32.56
N PRO A 94 13.28 -1.99 33.90
CA PRO A 94 14.50 -1.49 34.53
C PRO A 94 15.67 -2.41 34.20
N ILE A 95 16.79 -1.84 33.71
CA ILE A 95 18.00 -2.58 33.37
C ILE A 95 19.22 -1.94 34.01
N ARG A 96 20.03 -2.76 34.66
CA ARG A 96 21.33 -2.42 35.23
C ARG A 96 22.45 -3.16 34.49
N TYR A 97 23.68 -2.70 34.66
CA TYR A 97 24.87 -3.30 34.04
C TYR A 97 25.76 -3.90 35.13
N PRO A 98 25.54 -5.18 35.51
CA PRO A 98 26.27 -5.73 36.63
C PRO A 98 27.77 -5.87 36.32
N GLY A 99 28.62 -5.55 37.31
CA GLY A 99 30.04 -5.91 37.30
C GLY A 99 31.01 -5.07 36.46
N THR A 100 30.57 -3.98 35.81
CA THR A 100 31.49 -3.11 35.03
C THR A 100 31.77 -1.77 35.72
N TRP A 101 30.74 -0.95 35.93
CA TRP A 101 30.83 0.40 36.54
C TRP A 101 29.77 0.64 37.63
N ASP A 102 29.02 -0.41 37.97
CA ASP A 102 27.77 -0.37 38.74
C ASP A 102 27.96 -0.85 40.20
N THR A 103 27.13 -0.34 41.11
CA THR A 103 27.19 -0.59 42.57
C THR A 103 26.76 -2.02 42.90
N ASN A 104 27.72 -2.93 43.05
CA ASN A 104 27.49 -4.30 43.52
C ASN A 104 27.01 -4.35 44.99
N ALA A 105 26.59 -5.51 45.47
CA ALA A 105 26.05 -5.69 46.81
C ALA A 105 26.98 -5.17 47.93
N ARG A 106 28.30 -5.32 47.76
CA ARG A 106 29.28 -4.78 48.72
C ARG A 106 29.25 -3.26 48.76
N GLN A 107 29.24 -2.60 47.60
CA GLN A 107 29.17 -1.15 47.54
C GLN A 107 27.80 -0.63 48.02
N ARG A 108 26.70 -1.36 47.77
CA ARG A 108 25.37 -1.00 48.32
C ARG A 108 25.32 -1.04 49.84
N GLN A 109 26.06 -1.97 50.46
CA GLN A 109 26.22 -2.00 51.92
C GLN A 109 27.02 -0.81 52.43
N VAL A 110 28.10 -0.42 51.73
CA VAL A 110 28.92 0.77 52.08
C VAL A 110 28.11 2.06 51.94
N ASP A 111 27.32 2.19 50.87
CA ASP A 111 26.50 3.38 50.58
C ASP A 111 25.22 3.46 51.44
N GLY A 112 24.97 2.46 52.30
CA GLY A 112 23.81 2.36 53.17
C GLY A 112 22.62 1.63 52.52
N PRO A 113 22.18 0.48 53.05
CA PRO A 113 21.08 -0.31 52.47
C PRO A 113 19.74 0.43 52.46
N GLU A 114 19.53 1.35 53.41
CA GLU A 114 18.33 2.18 53.52
C GLU A 114 18.11 3.05 52.26
N LYS A 115 19.20 3.53 51.64
CA LYS A 115 19.16 4.35 50.42
C LYS A 115 18.51 3.58 49.27
N TRP A 116 18.88 2.31 49.12
CA TRP A 116 18.37 1.42 48.06
C TRP A 116 16.94 0.98 48.33
N GLN A 117 16.59 0.79 49.59
CA GLN A 117 15.22 0.46 49.99
C GLN A 117 14.29 1.66 49.80
N HIS A 118 14.78 2.88 50.05
CA HIS A 118 14.05 4.11 49.73
C HIS A 118 13.83 4.26 48.22
N ALA A 119 14.86 4.02 47.40
CA ALA A 119 14.74 4.04 45.94
C ALA A 119 13.73 3.00 45.42
N ARG A 120 13.73 1.78 45.97
CA ARG A 120 12.72 0.75 45.68
C ARG A 120 11.31 1.26 45.98
N ASN A 121 11.11 1.83 47.17
CA ASN A 121 9.81 2.35 47.58
C ASN A 121 9.34 3.49 46.67
N ALA A 122 10.24 4.42 46.33
CA ALA A 122 9.96 5.51 45.40
C ALA A 122 9.60 5.01 43.99
N PHE A 123 10.28 3.97 43.50
CA PHE A 123 9.96 3.33 42.22
C PHE A 123 8.55 2.73 42.23
N LEU A 124 8.20 2.00 43.29
CA LEU A 124 6.88 1.38 43.44
C LEU A 124 5.74 2.38 43.73
N GLN A 125 6.08 3.58 44.21
CA GLN A 125 5.14 4.69 44.44
C GLN A 125 4.89 5.55 43.19
N SER A 126 5.76 5.47 42.18
CA SER A 126 5.58 6.21 40.92
C SER A 126 4.32 5.75 40.18
N GLU A 127 3.49 6.71 39.81
CA GLU A 127 2.25 6.46 39.05
C GLU A 127 2.57 5.98 37.64
N GLN A 128 3.60 6.57 37.03
CA GLN A 128 4.06 6.18 35.70
C GLN A 128 4.59 4.75 35.68
N VAL A 129 5.32 4.33 36.72
CA VAL A 129 5.81 2.94 36.84
C VAL A 129 4.63 1.98 36.92
N ARG A 130 3.63 2.25 37.76
CA ARG A 130 2.44 1.38 37.87
C ARG A 130 1.64 1.27 36.58
N GLN A 131 1.65 2.32 35.76
CA GLN A 131 0.94 2.36 34.49
C GLN A 131 1.66 1.55 33.40
N TYR A 132 2.98 1.71 33.27
CA TYR A 132 3.73 1.22 32.10
C TYR A 132 4.75 0.10 32.38
N VAL A 133 4.94 -0.29 33.64
CA VAL A 133 5.81 -1.40 34.04
C VAL A 133 4.95 -2.53 34.58
N ASP A 134 4.93 -3.66 33.89
CA ASP A 134 4.27 -4.88 34.41
C ASP A 134 5.06 -5.47 35.59
N ASP A 135 4.38 -5.89 36.65
CA ASP A 135 4.99 -6.44 37.88
C ASP A 135 6.25 -5.66 38.32
N PRO A 136 6.09 -4.37 38.71
CA PRO A 136 7.22 -3.48 38.94
C PRO A 136 8.09 -3.96 40.11
N GLU A 137 7.51 -4.68 41.07
CA GLU A 137 8.23 -5.24 42.21
C GLU A 137 9.22 -6.31 41.76
N ARG A 138 8.74 -7.32 41.04
CA ARG A 138 9.61 -8.37 40.52
C ARG A 138 10.67 -7.82 39.57
N ARG A 139 10.30 -6.88 38.69
CA ARG A 139 11.23 -6.27 37.74
C ARG A 139 12.34 -5.48 38.46
N TRP A 140 12.00 -4.74 39.50
CA TRP A 140 13.01 -4.07 40.33
C TRP A 140 13.93 -5.07 41.03
N ASP A 141 13.37 -6.09 41.66
CA ASP A 141 14.16 -7.05 42.43
C ASP A 141 15.14 -7.84 41.56
N VAL A 142 14.75 -8.18 40.32
CA VAL A 142 15.66 -8.80 39.35
C VAL A 142 16.68 -7.80 38.80
N ALA A 143 16.28 -6.54 38.55
CA ALA A 143 17.20 -5.49 38.14
C ALA A 143 18.31 -5.22 39.16
N MET A 144 18.02 -5.40 40.46
CA MET A 144 18.99 -5.20 41.54
C MET A 144 19.91 -6.40 41.80
N ARG A 145 19.77 -7.51 41.07
CA ARG A 145 20.67 -8.68 41.19
C ARG A 145 21.97 -8.45 40.43
N ASP A 146 23.09 -8.69 41.10
CA ASP A 146 24.44 -8.45 40.56
C ASP A 146 24.85 -9.43 39.46
N GLU A 147 24.12 -10.52 39.25
CA GLU A 147 24.39 -11.49 38.17
C GLU A 147 23.45 -11.34 36.97
N ASP A 148 22.43 -10.48 37.08
CA ASP A 148 21.34 -10.41 36.11
C ASP A 148 21.13 -8.98 35.59
N GLY A 149 20.93 -8.01 36.49
CA GLY A 149 20.65 -6.64 36.10
C GLY A 149 19.32 -6.46 35.36
N GLY A 150 18.39 -7.41 35.44
CA GLY A 150 17.09 -7.34 34.76
C GLY A 150 17.08 -7.94 33.35
N LEU A 151 18.22 -8.48 32.89
CA LEU A 151 18.38 -9.06 31.57
C LEU A 151 17.56 -10.33 31.38
N SER A 152 17.36 -11.14 32.42
CA SER A 152 16.59 -12.39 32.32
C SER A 152 15.13 -12.14 31.96
N LEU A 153 14.51 -11.11 32.55
CA LEU A 153 13.09 -10.80 32.33
C LEU A 153 12.84 -10.20 30.94
N ILE A 154 13.69 -9.27 30.49
CA ILE A 154 13.56 -8.73 29.13
C ILE A 154 13.87 -9.82 28.08
N SER A 155 14.86 -10.68 28.35
CA SER A 155 15.18 -11.80 27.46
C SER A 155 14.05 -12.83 27.38
N GLY A 156 13.39 -13.11 28.50
CA GLY A 156 12.20 -13.96 28.55
C GLY A 156 11.04 -13.37 27.73
N GLY A 157 10.80 -12.08 27.86
CA GLY A 157 9.80 -11.35 27.05
C GLY A 157 10.09 -11.42 25.56
N ILE A 158 11.35 -11.20 25.16
CA ILE A 158 11.78 -11.32 23.75
C ILE A 158 11.52 -12.73 23.23
N ARG A 159 11.93 -13.78 23.98
CA ARG A 159 11.72 -15.18 23.59
C ARG A 159 10.25 -15.53 23.40
N ALA A 160 9.36 -14.96 24.21
CA ALA A 160 7.92 -15.18 24.10
C ALA A 160 7.31 -14.63 22.80
N VAL A 161 7.95 -13.66 22.15
CA VAL A 161 7.48 -13.06 20.89
C VAL A 161 8.33 -13.44 19.67
N THR A 162 9.47 -14.12 19.88
CA THR A 162 10.34 -14.62 18.81
C THR A 162 10.25 -16.14 18.71
N SER A 163 9.23 -16.63 18.03
CA SER A 163 9.18 -18.02 17.56
C SER A 163 9.78 -18.13 16.17
N SER A 164 10.73 -19.05 15.98
CA SER A 164 11.30 -19.36 14.67
C SER A 164 10.25 -19.94 13.73
N GLU A 165 9.29 -20.70 14.28
CA GLU A 165 8.20 -21.32 13.53
C GLU A 165 7.22 -20.26 13.02
N ASP A 166 6.83 -19.29 13.85
CA ASP A 166 5.96 -18.19 13.41
C ASP A 166 6.63 -17.34 12.33
N LYS A 167 7.95 -17.11 12.44
CA LYS A 167 8.69 -16.38 11.41
C LYS A 167 8.81 -17.17 10.12
N GLN A 168 9.02 -18.48 10.19
CA GLN A 168 9.01 -19.36 9.00
C GLN A 168 7.64 -19.35 8.33
N ASN A 169 6.55 -19.48 9.09
CA ASN A 169 5.19 -19.42 8.58
C ASN A 169 4.88 -18.08 7.91
N GLN A 170 5.31 -16.96 8.51
CA GLN A 170 5.16 -15.63 7.91
C GLN A 170 5.91 -15.54 6.56
N VAL A 171 7.19 -15.93 6.53
CA VAL A 171 8.00 -15.87 5.30
C VAL A 171 7.44 -16.79 4.22
N GLN A 172 6.97 -17.98 4.58
CA GLN A 172 6.35 -18.91 3.63
C GLN A 172 5.11 -18.31 2.97
N LYS A 173 4.27 -17.61 3.75
CA LYS A 173 3.09 -16.92 3.23
C LYS A 173 3.47 -15.78 2.28
N GLU A 174 4.44 -14.94 2.66
CA GLU A 174 4.96 -13.86 1.80
C GLU A 174 5.53 -14.41 0.48
N ILE A 175 6.27 -15.53 0.53
CA ILE A 175 6.78 -16.22 -0.67
C ILE A 175 5.63 -16.67 -1.57
N GLN A 176 4.59 -17.28 -1.00
CA GLN A 176 3.44 -17.74 -1.76
C GLN A 176 2.70 -16.58 -2.45
N GLU A 177 2.46 -15.48 -1.73
CA GLU A 177 1.84 -14.28 -2.29
C GLU A 177 2.65 -13.69 -3.45
N VAL A 178 3.98 -13.64 -3.31
CA VAL A 178 4.88 -13.18 -4.39
C VAL A 178 4.86 -14.15 -5.58
N GLN A 179 4.88 -15.46 -5.33
CA GLN A 179 4.79 -16.48 -6.39
C GLN A 179 3.47 -16.36 -7.17
N GLU A 180 2.34 -16.20 -6.49
CA GLU A 180 1.03 -16.03 -7.12
C GLU A 180 0.99 -14.76 -7.98
N ARG A 181 1.53 -13.64 -7.50
CA ARG A 181 1.66 -12.40 -8.28
C ARG A 181 2.56 -12.57 -9.51
N LEU A 182 3.70 -13.24 -9.35
CA LEU A 182 4.61 -13.51 -10.47
C LEU A 182 3.98 -14.44 -11.51
N LEU A 183 3.25 -15.47 -11.07
CA LEU A 183 2.51 -16.35 -11.98
C LEU A 183 1.38 -15.60 -12.71
N GLN A 184 0.66 -14.72 -12.01
CA GLN A 184 -0.36 -13.87 -12.63
C GLN A 184 0.25 -12.92 -13.66
N PHE A 185 1.41 -12.34 -13.36
CA PHE A 185 2.14 -11.50 -14.29
C PHE A 185 2.68 -12.28 -15.50
N ALA A 186 3.24 -13.47 -15.28
CA ALA A 186 3.69 -14.35 -16.36
C ALA A 186 2.52 -14.77 -17.27
N ARG A 187 1.35 -15.10 -16.71
CA ARG A 187 0.14 -15.36 -17.50
C ARG A 187 -0.29 -14.17 -18.35
N SER A 188 -0.01 -12.95 -17.91
CA SER A 188 -0.30 -11.74 -18.68
C SER A 188 0.62 -11.56 -19.91
N TRP A 189 1.77 -12.25 -19.93
CA TRP A 189 2.76 -12.21 -21.01
C TRP A 189 2.64 -13.38 -22.00
N VAL A 190 1.91 -14.45 -21.64
CA VAL A 190 1.61 -15.53 -22.58
C VAL A 190 0.60 -15.02 -23.61
N VAL A 191 1.09 -14.73 -24.82
CA VAL A 191 0.23 -14.45 -25.97
C VAL A 191 -0.29 -15.79 -26.48
N ASP A 192 -1.61 -15.98 -26.42
CA ASP A 192 -2.25 -17.20 -26.93
C ASP A 192 -1.95 -17.30 -28.44
N PRO A 193 -1.42 -18.44 -28.95
CA PRO A 193 -1.15 -18.60 -30.37
C PRO A 193 -2.43 -18.51 -31.22
N ASP A 194 -3.61 -18.75 -30.63
CA ASP A 194 -4.89 -18.52 -31.29
C ASP A 194 -5.44 -17.12 -31.00
N ARG A 195 -5.21 -16.20 -31.96
CA ARG A 195 -5.72 -14.83 -31.89
C ARG A 195 -7.24 -14.74 -31.81
N ASN A 196 -7.99 -15.74 -32.28
CA ASN A 196 -9.45 -15.74 -32.17
C ASN A 196 -9.88 -15.99 -30.73
N LEU A 197 -9.22 -16.92 -30.02
CA LEU A 197 -9.47 -17.17 -28.60
C LEU A 197 -9.09 -15.97 -27.73
N ASP A 198 -7.97 -15.29 -28.02
CA ASP A 198 -7.60 -14.05 -27.32
C ASP A 198 -8.65 -12.94 -27.55
N ARG A 199 -9.15 -12.78 -28.79
CA ARG A 199 -10.27 -11.88 -29.11
C ARG A 199 -11.52 -12.20 -28.28
N GLN A 200 -11.91 -13.48 -28.21
CA GLN A 200 -13.09 -13.90 -27.45
C GLN A 200 -12.92 -13.64 -25.94
N ARG A 201 -11.72 -13.89 -25.38
CA ARG A 201 -11.42 -13.57 -23.97
C ARG A 201 -11.50 -12.08 -23.68
N ARG A 202 -10.98 -11.24 -24.58
CA ARG A 202 -11.07 -9.77 -24.49
C ARG A 202 -12.53 -9.29 -24.51
N ILE A 203 -13.33 -9.84 -25.42
CA ILE A 203 -14.78 -9.55 -25.49
C ILE A 203 -15.49 -10.00 -24.21
N ALA A 204 -15.19 -11.19 -23.70
CA ALA A 204 -15.76 -11.71 -22.46
C ALA A 204 -15.39 -10.83 -21.24
N ALA A 205 -14.15 -10.34 -21.16
CA ALA A 205 -13.72 -9.42 -20.12
C ALA A 205 -14.50 -8.09 -20.17
N ALA A 206 -14.71 -7.51 -21.37
CA ALA A 206 -15.55 -6.31 -21.52
C ALA A 206 -16.97 -6.56 -21.04
N TRP A 207 -17.59 -7.67 -21.44
CA TRP A 207 -18.95 -8.02 -21.02
C TRP A 207 -19.05 -8.25 -19.51
N LYS A 208 -18.04 -8.86 -18.90
CA LYS A 208 -18.01 -9.05 -17.44
C LYS A 208 -18.08 -7.72 -16.70
N ILE A 209 -17.32 -6.70 -17.14
CA ILE A 209 -17.39 -5.34 -16.61
C ILE A 209 -18.77 -4.71 -16.83
N LEU A 210 -19.31 -4.82 -18.05
CA LEU A 210 -20.60 -4.23 -18.40
C LEU A 210 -21.76 -4.85 -17.62
N TYR A 211 -21.80 -6.18 -17.51
CA TYR A 211 -22.81 -6.86 -16.72
C TYR A 211 -22.71 -6.49 -15.25
N TRP A 212 -21.49 -6.41 -14.72
CA TRP A 212 -21.28 -5.92 -13.37
C TRP A 212 -21.76 -4.47 -13.18
N LEU A 213 -21.46 -3.54 -14.09
CA LEU A 213 -21.98 -2.17 -14.00
C LEU A 213 -23.51 -2.10 -14.07
N MET A 214 -24.13 -2.99 -14.86
CA MET A 214 -25.56 -2.95 -15.19
C MET A 214 -26.44 -3.88 -14.34
N GLU A 215 -25.85 -4.73 -13.50
CA GLU A 215 -26.55 -5.75 -12.70
C GLU A 215 -27.61 -5.13 -11.79
N ASP A 216 -27.27 -4.02 -11.12
CA ASP A 216 -28.14 -3.32 -10.19
C ASP A 216 -28.09 -1.80 -10.43
N ALA A 217 -29.26 -1.21 -10.67
CA ALA A 217 -29.40 0.22 -10.92
C ALA A 217 -29.13 1.07 -9.68
N GLU A 218 -29.34 0.54 -8.46
CA GLU A 218 -29.06 1.26 -7.21
C GLU A 218 -27.54 1.38 -6.98
N LEU A 219 -26.78 0.39 -7.45
CA LEU A 219 -25.32 0.34 -7.29
C LEU A 219 -24.56 0.97 -8.45
N VAL A 220 -25.22 1.44 -9.51
CA VAL A 220 -24.53 1.98 -10.69
C VAL A 220 -23.64 3.17 -10.35
N TYR A 221 -24.11 4.09 -9.50
CA TYR A 221 -23.35 5.27 -9.10
C TYR A 221 -22.10 4.93 -8.28
N PRO A 222 -22.16 4.15 -7.19
CA PRO A 222 -20.94 3.77 -6.47
C PRO A 222 -19.99 2.93 -7.32
N ARG A 223 -20.51 2.07 -8.21
CA ARG A 223 -19.68 1.28 -9.14
C ARG A 223 -18.95 2.14 -10.16
N VAL A 224 -19.65 3.09 -10.80
CA VAL A 224 -19.04 4.06 -11.73
C VAL A 224 -18.05 4.96 -11.00
N HIS A 225 -18.34 5.37 -9.77
CA HIS A 225 -17.41 6.16 -8.95
C HIS A 225 -16.12 5.38 -8.65
N ALA A 226 -16.22 4.11 -8.26
CA ALA A 226 -15.06 3.25 -8.08
C ALA A 226 -14.27 3.10 -9.40
N PHE A 227 -14.97 2.91 -10.53
CA PHE A 227 -14.36 2.86 -11.85
C PHE A 227 -13.62 4.14 -12.22
N GLN A 228 -14.23 5.30 -11.99
CA GLN A 228 -13.61 6.59 -12.23
C GLN A 228 -12.38 6.77 -11.33
N HIS A 229 -12.48 6.44 -10.05
CA HIS A 229 -11.36 6.58 -9.12
C HIS A 229 -10.17 5.70 -9.49
N SER A 230 -10.42 4.50 -10.01
CA SER A 230 -9.38 3.58 -10.45
C SER A 230 -8.82 3.91 -11.83
N LEU A 231 -9.65 4.30 -12.80
CA LEU A 231 -9.21 4.50 -14.19
C LEU A 231 -8.79 5.94 -14.52
N ALA A 232 -9.32 6.96 -13.83
CA ALA A 232 -8.96 8.35 -14.13
C ALA A 232 -7.48 8.62 -13.86
N VAL A 233 -6.91 9.65 -14.48
CA VAL A 233 -5.52 10.04 -14.22
C VAL A 233 -5.46 10.81 -12.90
N ALA A 234 -4.65 10.34 -11.94
CA ALA A 234 -4.50 11.01 -10.65
C ALA A 234 -3.64 12.28 -10.82
N GLU A 235 -3.74 13.20 -9.86
CA GLU A 235 -2.92 14.40 -9.88
C GLU A 235 -1.44 14.06 -9.72
N GLY A 236 -0.64 14.43 -10.71
CA GLY A 236 0.79 14.19 -10.74
C GLY A 236 1.21 13.15 -11.79
N ASP A 237 0.33 12.20 -12.11
CA ASP A 237 0.59 11.15 -13.11
C ASP A 237 0.75 11.73 -14.51
N GLU A 238 0.12 12.89 -14.79
CA GLU A 238 0.20 13.55 -16.08
C GLU A 238 1.51 14.31 -16.31
N ILE A 239 2.30 14.59 -15.24
CA ILE A 239 3.46 15.48 -15.30
C ILE A 239 4.49 15.04 -16.35
N PRO A 240 4.89 13.75 -16.43
CA PRO A 240 5.88 13.30 -17.41
C PRO A 240 5.45 13.55 -18.85
N VAL A 241 4.15 13.45 -19.14
CA VAL A 241 3.57 13.71 -20.47
C VAL A 241 3.40 15.21 -20.71
N ALA A 242 2.89 15.95 -19.72
CA ALA A 242 2.58 17.38 -19.85
C ALA A 242 3.83 18.26 -20.00
N ASP A 243 4.95 17.87 -19.37
CA ASP A 243 6.21 18.64 -19.36
C ASP A 243 7.32 17.97 -20.21
N CYS A 244 6.99 16.97 -21.03
CA CYS A 244 7.98 16.18 -21.79
C CYS A 244 8.85 17.03 -22.74
N MET A 245 8.29 18.12 -23.26
CA MET A 245 8.97 19.03 -24.18
C MET A 245 9.99 19.95 -23.49
N GLU A 246 9.91 20.11 -22.17
CA GLU A 246 10.87 20.88 -21.38
C GLU A 246 12.00 19.98 -20.84
N ALA A 247 11.69 18.72 -20.55
CA ALA A 247 12.59 17.81 -19.86
C ALA A 247 13.54 17.03 -20.79
N GLN A 248 13.20 16.84 -22.07
CA GLN A 248 13.92 15.90 -22.94
C GLN A 248 14.45 16.52 -24.24
N SER A 249 15.69 16.17 -24.57
CA SER A 249 16.35 16.57 -25.82
C SER A 249 15.73 15.85 -27.01
N ARG A 250 15.33 16.60 -28.04
CA ARG A 250 14.77 16.09 -29.32
C ARG A 250 15.73 15.23 -30.15
N ARG A 251 16.95 14.98 -29.67
CA ARG A 251 17.98 14.17 -30.37
C ARG A 251 17.56 12.71 -30.59
N PHE A 252 16.56 12.21 -29.87
CA PHE A 252 16.10 10.82 -29.94
C PHE A 252 14.68 10.65 -30.51
N GLY A 253 14.18 11.63 -31.28
CA GLY A 253 12.82 11.63 -31.83
C GLY A 253 11.85 12.48 -31.02
N ASP A 254 10.54 12.33 -31.30
CA ASP A 254 9.49 13.05 -30.59
C ASP A 254 9.34 12.48 -29.16
N PRO A 255 9.67 13.27 -28.11
CA PRO A 255 9.61 12.79 -26.73
C PRO A 255 8.17 12.44 -26.31
N LEU A 256 7.15 13.06 -26.91
CA LEU A 256 5.76 12.83 -26.55
C LEU A 256 5.33 11.38 -26.84
N VAL A 257 5.74 10.83 -27.99
CA VAL A 257 5.43 9.44 -28.38
C VAL A 257 5.92 8.46 -27.32
N ARG A 258 7.16 8.62 -26.87
CA ARG A 258 7.77 7.78 -25.85
C ARG A 258 7.09 7.95 -24.50
N GLN A 259 6.81 9.19 -24.09
CA GLN A 259 6.18 9.46 -22.79
C GLN A 259 4.75 8.93 -22.72
N VAL A 260 3.98 8.98 -23.83
CA VAL A 260 2.63 8.39 -23.87
C VAL A 260 2.67 6.88 -23.69
N GLY A 261 3.62 6.18 -24.32
CA GLY A 261 3.79 4.74 -24.14
C GLY A 261 4.09 4.36 -22.68
N VAL A 262 5.10 5.01 -22.08
CA VAL A 262 5.47 4.80 -20.67
C VAL A 262 4.30 5.12 -19.74
N PHE A 263 3.62 6.25 -19.98
CA PHE A 263 2.46 6.65 -19.20
C PHE A 263 1.36 5.59 -19.21
N LEU A 264 1.02 4.99 -20.37
CA LEU A 264 -0.03 3.99 -20.45
C LEU A 264 0.32 2.69 -19.69
N ASP A 265 1.59 2.30 -19.67
CA ASP A 265 2.07 1.17 -18.87
C ASP A 265 2.00 1.45 -17.36
N ASP A 266 2.47 2.63 -16.94
CA ASP A 266 2.42 3.06 -15.55
C ASP A 266 0.97 3.24 -15.06
N TRP A 267 0.13 3.85 -15.90
CA TRP A 267 -1.30 4.05 -15.63
C TRP A 267 -2.01 2.71 -15.40
N ALA A 268 -1.79 1.71 -16.25
CA ALA A 268 -2.45 0.42 -16.12
C ALA A 268 -2.10 -0.24 -14.77
N SER A 269 -0.84 -0.16 -14.36
CA SER A 269 -0.37 -0.68 -13.07
C SER A 269 -0.99 0.08 -11.90
N ALA A 270 -0.99 1.41 -11.96
CA ALA A 270 -1.57 2.27 -10.94
C ALA A 270 -3.10 2.12 -10.83
N ALA A 271 -3.79 1.86 -11.94
CA ALA A 271 -5.24 1.64 -11.95
C ALA A 271 -5.64 0.37 -11.19
N VAL A 272 -4.87 -0.72 -11.34
CA VAL A 272 -5.10 -1.96 -10.60
C VAL A 272 -4.88 -1.77 -9.10
N GLN A 273 -3.79 -1.09 -8.71
CA GLN A 273 -3.52 -0.79 -7.30
C GLN A 273 -4.63 0.06 -6.66
N ARG A 274 -5.14 1.07 -7.37
CA ARG A 274 -6.26 1.89 -6.91
C ARG A 274 -7.55 1.09 -6.81
N TRP A 275 -7.77 0.14 -7.72
CA TRP A 275 -8.90 -0.79 -7.63
C TRP A 275 -8.81 -1.70 -6.41
N GLU A 276 -7.64 -2.28 -6.11
CA GLU A 276 -7.44 -3.09 -4.90
C GLU A 276 -7.79 -2.32 -3.63
N GLN A 277 -7.34 -1.05 -3.55
CA GLN A 277 -7.69 -0.16 -2.43
C GLN A 277 -9.20 0.06 -2.32
N GLN A 278 -9.91 0.27 -3.44
CA GLN A 278 -11.37 0.44 -3.44
C GLN A 278 -12.09 -0.87 -3.10
N TYR A 279 -11.61 -2.00 -3.60
CA TYR A 279 -12.16 -3.33 -3.34
C TYR A 279 -12.07 -3.67 -1.84
N ASP A 280 -10.96 -3.37 -1.18
CA ASP A 280 -10.80 -3.60 0.26
C ASP A 280 -11.76 -2.75 1.10
N LEU A 281 -12.04 -1.51 0.66
CA LEU A 281 -12.97 -0.60 1.34
C LEU A 281 -14.43 -0.98 1.13
N TYR A 282 -14.79 -1.51 -0.05
CA TYR A 282 -16.19 -1.73 -0.47
C TYR A 282 -16.46 -3.16 -0.92
N ARG A 283 -15.78 -4.14 -0.31
CA ARG A 283 -15.81 -5.56 -0.73
C ARG A 283 -17.22 -6.14 -0.88
N SER A 284 -18.14 -5.76 -0.01
CA SER A 284 -19.54 -6.20 -0.04
C SER A 284 -20.35 -5.65 -1.23
N GLN A 285 -19.92 -4.51 -1.79
CA GLN A 285 -20.63 -3.78 -2.85
C GLN A 285 -19.99 -4.00 -4.22
N LEU A 286 -18.66 -4.10 -4.28
CA LEU A 286 -17.94 -4.11 -5.54
C LEU A 286 -17.91 -5.48 -6.21
N ARG A 287 -17.97 -6.64 -5.54
CA ARG A 287 -18.13 -8.03 -6.10
C ARG A 287 -17.30 -8.44 -7.35
N LEU A 288 -16.51 -7.55 -7.94
CA LEU A 288 -15.67 -7.72 -9.11
C LEU A 288 -14.25 -7.86 -8.58
N GLU A 289 -13.71 -9.07 -8.73
CA GLU A 289 -12.41 -9.42 -8.17
C GLU A 289 -11.29 -8.60 -8.81
N PRO A 290 -10.23 -8.23 -8.06
CA PRO A 290 -9.09 -7.49 -8.58
C PRO A 290 -8.43 -8.15 -9.80
N VAL A 291 -8.44 -9.49 -9.88
CA VAL A 291 -7.91 -10.26 -11.01
C VAL A 291 -8.67 -9.98 -12.30
N ASP A 292 -10.00 -9.88 -12.21
CA ASP A 292 -10.85 -9.60 -13.37
C ASP A 292 -10.67 -8.16 -13.84
N PHE A 293 -10.62 -7.22 -12.89
CA PHE A 293 -10.36 -5.82 -13.20
C PHE A 293 -8.96 -5.61 -13.80
N GLY A 294 -7.93 -6.28 -13.27
CA GLY A 294 -6.58 -6.23 -13.82
C GLY A 294 -6.49 -6.80 -15.23
N THR A 295 -7.20 -7.88 -15.51
CA THR A 295 -7.30 -8.46 -16.86
C THR A 295 -7.96 -7.46 -17.82
N PHE A 296 -9.05 -6.82 -17.39
CA PHE A 296 -9.73 -5.77 -18.15
C PHE A 296 -8.82 -4.57 -18.45
N VAL A 297 -8.15 -4.02 -17.43
CA VAL A 297 -7.26 -2.85 -17.59
C VAL A 297 -6.11 -3.16 -18.55
N ARG A 298 -5.53 -4.36 -18.48
CA ARG A 298 -4.49 -4.79 -19.43
C ARG A 298 -5.00 -4.78 -20.86
N TYR A 299 -6.17 -5.37 -21.11
CA TYR A 299 -6.76 -5.40 -22.44
C TYR A 299 -7.12 -3.99 -22.95
N LEU A 300 -7.59 -3.12 -22.06
CA LEU A 300 -7.87 -1.73 -22.40
C LEU A 300 -6.57 -1.00 -22.77
N LYS A 301 -5.50 -1.18 -21.98
CA LYS A 301 -4.18 -0.63 -22.27
C LYS A 301 -3.69 -1.03 -23.67
N ASP A 302 -3.77 -2.32 -24.02
CA ASP A 302 -3.33 -2.81 -25.34
C ASP A 302 -4.04 -2.06 -26.48
N TYR A 303 -5.35 -1.81 -26.33
CA TYR A 303 -6.12 -1.01 -27.28
C TYR A 303 -5.67 0.46 -27.32
N LEU A 304 -5.49 1.09 -26.14
CA LEU A 304 -5.07 2.49 -26.05
C LEU A 304 -3.67 2.72 -26.62
N VAL A 305 -2.76 1.75 -26.46
CA VAL A 305 -1.41 1.79 -27.04
C VAL A 305 -1.49 1.71 -28.58
N LYS A 306 -2.34 0.83 -29.12
CA LYS A 306 -2.59 0.73 -30.56
C LYS A 306 -3.11 2.06 -31.14
N ASP A 307 -4.00 2.75 -30.43
CA ASP A 307 -4.60 4.03 -30.86
C ASP A 307 -3.85 5.25 -30.29
N SER A 308 -2.62 5.07 -29.80
CA SER A 308 -1.85 6.15 -29.15
C SER A 308 -1.55 7.33 -30.08
N ALA A 309 -1.55 7.11 -31.40
CA ALA A 309 -1.36 8.18 -32.40
C ALA A 309 -2.44 9.28 -32.30
N SER A 310 -3.70 8.91 -32.12
CA SER A 310 -4.80 9.88 -31.99
C SER A 310 -4.74 10.63 -30.66
N LEU A 311 -4.27 9.97 -29.60
CA LEU A 311 -3.98 10.61 -28.31
C LEU A 311 -2.83 11.63 -28.43
N ILE A 312 -1.75 11.26 -29.11
CA ILE A 312 -0.60 12.15 -29.35
C ILE A 312 -1.02 13.39 -30.14
N GLU A 313 -1.85 13.23 -31.17
CA GLU A 313 -2.41 14.35 -31.93
C GLU A 313 -3.17 15.35 -31.04
N ARG A 314 -3.98 14.84 -30.10
CA ARG A 314 -4.75 15.68 -29.15
C ARG A 314 -3.87 16.35 -28.09
N LEU A 315 -2.82 15.67 -27.64
CA LEU A 315 -1.90 16.20 -26.63
C LEU A 315 -0.92 17.23 -27.20
N THR A 316 -0.51 17.07 -28.46
CA THR A 316 0.45 17.94 -29.14
C THR A 316 0.17 19.44 -28.98
N PRO A 317 -1.04 19.97 -29.25
CA PRO A 317 -1.31 21.40 -29.08
C PRO A 317 -1.22 21.86 -27.62
N VAL A 318 -1.56 20.98 -26.66
CA VAL A 318 -1.49 21.29 -25.22
C VAL A 318 -0.05 21.32 -24.76
N VAL A 319 0.73 20.29 -25.03
CA VAL A 319 2.13 20.20 -24.55
C VAL A 319 2.99 21.31 -25.18
N ASN A 320 2.66 21.75 -26.39
CA ASN A 320 3.30 22.88 -27.08
C ASN A 320 2.69 24.27 -26.81
N LEU A 321 1.78 24.41 -25.82
CA LEU A 321 1.17 25.69 -25.46
C LEU A 321 2.23 26.78 -25.22
N ARG A 322 2.12 27.89 -25.95
CA ARG A 322 2.98 29.08 -25.80
C ARG A 322 2.23 30.19 -25.08
N THR A 323 2.44 30.33 -23.78
CA THR A 323 1.97 31.47 -22.98
C THR A 323 3.15 32.28 -22.44
N ARG A 324 2.93 33.58 -22.17
CA ARG A 324 3.97 34.50 -21.65
C ARG A 324 4.41 34.18 -20.22
N ASP A 325 3.50 33.69 -19.39
CA ASP A 325 3.76 33.25 -18.02
C ASP A 325 4.03 31.73 -17.98
N GLU A 326 5.22 31.35 -17.50
CA GLU A 326 5.69 29.97 -17.39
C GLU A 326 5.00 29.17 -16.28
N ALA A 327 4.64 29.80 -15.16
CA ALA A 327 3.94 29.11 -14.08
C ALA A 327 2.49 28.79 -14.48
N ALA A 328 1.80 29.78 -15.07
CA ALA A 328 0.48 29.58 -15.66
C ALA A 328 0.52 28.55 -16.80
N ARG A 329 1.59 28.52 -17.60
CA ARG A 329 1.82 27.53 -18.66
C ARG A 329 1.83 26.10 -18.13
N ARG A 330 2.65 25.83 -17.12
CA ARG A 330 2.77 24.49 -16.50
C ARG A 330 1.46 24.03 -15.90
N HIS A 331 0.79 24.92 -15.15
CA HIS A 331 -0.50 24.59 -14.55
C HIS A 331 -1.56 24.26 -15.59
N ALA A 332 -1.68 25.08 -16.65
CA ALA A 332 -2.63 24.83 -17.73
C ALA A 332 -2.34 23.53 -18.49
N ARG A 333 -1.07 23.28 -18.86
CA ARG A 333 -0.67 22.05 -19.56
C ARG A 333 -1.01 20.80 -18.77
N ARG A 334 -0.65 20.75 -17.49
CA ARG A 334 -0.94 19.61 -16.62
C ARG A 334 -2.45 19.40 -16.49
N LYS A 335 -3.21 20.46 -16.22
CA LYS A 335 -4.67 20.37 -16.13
C LYS A 335 -5.31 19.82 -17.40
N TYR A 336 -4.98 20.37 -18.57
CA TYR A 336 -5.55 19.93 -19.85
C TYR A 336 -5.06 18.54 -20.26
N ALA A 337 -3.78 18.22 -20.06
CA ALA A 337 -3.25 16.88 -20.33
C ALA A 337 -3.97 15.83 -19.49
N ARG A 338 -4.16 16.07 -18.18
CA ARG A 338 -4.92 15.19 -17.29
C ARG A 338 -6.36 14.99 -17.77
N MET A 339 -7.03 16.06 -18.19
CA MET A 339 -8.39 15.98 -18.73
C MET A 339 -8.44 15.14 -20.02
N ILE A 340 -7.52 15.38 -20.96
CA ILE A 340 -7.45 14.64 -22.24
C ILE A 340 -7.15 13.16 -21.99
N LEU A 341 -6.16 12.84 -21.16
CA LEU A 341 -5.79 11.47 -20.84
C LEU A 341 -6.95 10.74 -20.15
N THR A 342 -7.58 11.38 -19.16
CA THR A 342 -8.74 10.81 -18.46
C THR A 342 -9.92 10.56 -19.40
N ASP A 343 -10.22 11.52 -20.28
CA ASP A 343 -11.27 11.37 -21.29
C ASP A 343 -10.97 10.23 -22.26
N PHE A 344 -9.72 10.12 -22.74
CA PHE A 344 -9.30 9.08 -23.68
C PHE A 344 -9.32 7.66 -23.09
N ILE A 345 -9.14 7.55 -21.77
CA ILE A 345 -9.23 6.28 -21.04
C ILE A 345 -10.69 5.92 -20.75
N LEU A 346 -11.46 6.86 -20.20
CA LEU A 346 -12.86 6.63 -19.82
C LEU A 346 -13.81 6.57 -21.02
N ASN A 347 -13.41 7.13 -22.16
CA ASN A 347 -14.01 6.92 -23.47
C ASN A 347 -12.95 6.21 -24.31
N PRO A 348 -12.93 4.88 -24.39
CA PRO A 348 -11.82 4.14 -25.02
C PRO A 348 -11.51 4.67 -26.43
N GLY A 349 -10.46 5.47 -26.56
CA GLY A 349 -10.05 6.10 -27.82
C GLY A 349 -10.72 7.45 -28.14
N PRO A 350 -10.52 7.98 -29.36
CA PRO A 350 -10.88 9.36 -29.69
C PRO A 350 -12.36 9.56 -30.02
N SER A 351 -13.09 8.49 -30.31
CA SER A 351 -14.47 8.55 -30.82
C SER A 351 -15.47 7.98 -29.82
N GLN A 352 -16.70 8.50 -29.86
CA GLN A 352 -17.83 7.93 -29.13
C GLN A 352 -18.66 6.97 -29.99
N ALA A 353 -18.31 6.84 -31.28
CA ALA A 353 -19.02 5.96 -32.20
C ALA A 353 -18.85 4.47 -31.80
N PRO A 354 -19.85 3.62 -32.07
CA PRO A 354 -19.70 2.17 -31.95
C PRO A 354 -18.52 1.65 -32.77
N ILE A 355 -17.86 0.60 -32.26
CA ILE A 355 -16.81 -0.11 -33.01
C ILE A 355 -17.46 -1.40 -33.54
N PRO A 356 -17.68 -1.52 -34.87
CA PRO A 356 -18.26 -2.73 -35.45
C PRO A 356 -17.28 -3.90 -35.29
N GLY A 357 -17.81 -5.10 -35.05
CA GLY A 357 -17.00 -6.30 -34.99
C GLY A 357 -17.82 -7.53 -35.35
N ASP A 358 -17.31 -8.32 -36.29
CA ASP A 358 -18.00 -9.52 -36.81
C ASP A 358 -18.33 -10.55 -35.72
N ASP A 359 -17.54 -10.61 -34.65
CA ASP A 359 -17.73 -11.54 -33.52
C ASP A 359 -18.62 -10.97 -32.39
N LEU A 360 -19.11 -9.74 -32.52
CA LEU A 360 -19.98 -9.10 -31.52
C LEU A 360 -21.47 -9.50 -31.70
N GLY A 361 -21.79 -10.19 -32.80
CA GLY A 361 -23.14 -10.64 -33.16
C GLY A 361 -24.13 -9.51 -33.42
N GLU A 362 -25.39 -9.84 -33.75
CA GLU A 362 -26.50 -8.90 -33.98
C GLU A 362 -26.87 -8.03 -32.74
N ARG A 363 -26.14 -8.15 -31.63
CA ARG A 363 -26.41 -7.43 -30.35
C ARG A 363 -26.23 -5.91 -30.43
N ALA A 364 -25.63 -5.40 -31.51
CA ALA A 364 -25.49 -3.97 -31.78
C ALA A 364 -26.72 -3.34 -32.48
N ALA A 365 -27.71 -4.14 -32.93
CA ALA A 365 -28.81 -3.69 -33.78
C ALA A 365 -30.20 -3.65 -33.09
N ASP A 366 -30.27 -3.91 -31.78
CA ASP A 366 -31.55 -3.90 -31.05
C ASP A 366 -32.01 -2.45 -30.76
N GLU A 367 -33.00 -1.96 -31.52
CA GLU A 367 -33.65 -0.65 -31.33
C GLU A 367 -34.29 -0.48 -29.94
N ASN A 368 -34.58 -1.58 -29.23
CA ASN A 368 -35.12 -1.58 -27.86
C ASN A 368 -34.07 -1.29 -26.76
N ASN A 369 -32.79 -1.11 -27.10
CA ASN A 369 -31.74 -0.90 -26.10
C ASN A 369 -31.79 0.48 -25.42
N GLN A 370 -32.46 1.49 -25.97
CA GLN A 370 -32.54 2.82 -25.33
C GLN A 370 -33.26 2.76 -23.98
N GLN A 371 -34.40 2.06 -23.92
CA GLN A 371 -35.16 1.83 -22.67
C GLN A 371 -34.36 1.05 -21.63
N LYS A 372 -33.45 0.17 -22.08
CA LYS A 372 -32.55 -0.60 -21.18
C LYS A 372 -31.64 0.29 -20.35
N PHE A 373 -31.23 1.44 -20.89
CA PHE A 373 -30.29 2.34 -20.22
C PHE A 373 -30.97 3.45 -19.41
N GLU A 374 -32.20 3.83 -19.75
CA GLU A 374 -32.97 4.90 -19.07
C GLU A 374 -33.07 4.66 -17.56
N ARG A 375 -33.17 3.40 -17.13
CA ARG A 375 -33.21 3.02 -15.70
C ARG A 375 -31.98 3.45 -14.89
N PHE A 376 -30.88 3.82 -15.53
CA PHE A 376 -29.64 4.25 -14.87
C PHE A 376 -29.48 5.78 -14.81
N GLY A 377 -30.52 6.54 -15.18
CA GLY A 377 -30.54 8.00 -15.04
C GLY A 377 -29.35 8.69 -15.72
N LEU A 378 -28.59 9.48 -14.97
CA LEU A 378 -27.46 10.25 -15.50
C LEU A 378 -26.32 9.35 -16.04
N MET A 379 -26.25 8.10 -15.59
CA MET A 379 -25.22 7.15 -16.03
C MET A 379 -25.57 6.44 -17.35
N ALA A 380 -26.80 6.60 -17.85
CA ALA A 380 -27.27 5.94 -19.07
C ALA A 380 -26.37 6.19 -20.29
N SER A 381 -25.88 7.42 -20.45
CA SER A 381 -25.03 7.82 -21.58
C SER A 381 -23.61 7.22 -21.53
N LEU A 382 -23.09 6.95 -20.33
CA LEU A 382 -21.81 6.28 -20.13
C LEU A 382 -21.97 4.78 -20.44
N LEU A 383 -22.99 4.15 -19.84
CA LEU A 383 -23.25 2.72 -20.00
C LEU A 383 -23.60 2.35 -21.44
N SER A 384 -24.45 3.13 -22.10
CA SER A 384 -24.81 2.91 -23.51
C SER A 384 -23.58 2.93 -24.40
N ARG A 385 -22.73 3.96 -24.24
CA ARG A 385 -21.48 4.08 -24.99
C ARG A 385 -20.53 2.92 -24.75
N TRP A 386 -20.32 2.55 -23.49
CA TRP A 386 -19.46 1.43 -23.13
C TRP A 386 -20.01 0.12 -23.66
N TYR A 387 -21.33 -0.08 -23.61
CA TYR A 387 -22.00 -1.27 -24.13
C TYR A 387 -21.72 -1.49 -25.61
N TYR A 388 -21.77 -0.44 -26.43
CA TYR A 388 -21.54 -0.54 -27.87
C TYR A 388 -20.07 -0.48 -28.30
N ARG A 389 -19.18 0.07 -27.46
CA ARG A 389 -17.80 0.35 -27.84
C ARG A 389 -16.78 -0.55 -27.17
N LEU A 390 -16.93 -0.83 -25.88
CA LEU A 390 -15.91 -1.48 -25.07
C LEU A 390 -15.56 -2.89 -25.58
N PRO A 391 -16.52 -3.77 -25.94
CA PRO A 391 -16.19 -5.09 -26.46
C PRO A 391 -15.36 -5.02 -27.75
N GLY A 392 -15.71 -4.13 -28.67
CA GLY A 392 -14.97 -3.90 -29.91
C GLY A 392 -13.58 -3.33 -29.66
N ALA A 393 -13.46 -2.34 -28.77
CA ALA A 393 -12.19 -1.75 -28.37
C ALA A 393 -11.22 -2.81 -27.80
N LEU A 394 -11.66 -3.61 -26.83
CA LEU A 394 -10.78 -4.63 -26.25
C LEU A 394 -10.39 -5.68 -27.29
N ALA A 395 -11.32 -6.09 -28.14
CA ALA A 395 -11.07 -7.07 -29.20
C ALA A 395 -10.05 -6.58 -30.23
N GLU A 396 -10.10 -5.29 -30.60
CA GLU A 396 -9.15 -4.66 -31.51
C GLU A 396 -7.72 -4.59 -30.97
N GLY A 397 -7.55 -4.65 -29.65
CA GLY A 397 -6.24 -4.75 -28.99
C GLY A 397 -5.49 -6.05 -29.32
N ALA A 398 -6.18 -7.11 -29.75
CA ALA A 398 -5.55 -8.36 -30.23
C ALA A 398 -5.08 -8.27 -31.70
N GLY A 399 -5.39 -7.19 -32.41
CA GLY A 399 -5.13 -6.99 -33.83
C GLY A 399 -6.40 -6.80 -34.66
N THR A 400 -6.23 -6.34 -35.91
CA THR A 400 -7.32 -6.02 -36.85
C THR A 400 -7.77 -7.21 -37.70
N HIS A 401 -6.96 -8.27 -37.78
CA HIS A 401 -7.29 -9.46 -38.58
C HIS A 401 -8.22 -10.38 -37.79
N VAL A 402 -9.43 -10.55 -38.30
CA VAL A 402 -10.45 -11.45 -37.77
C VAL A 402 -10.41 -12.78 -38.56
N ARG A 403 -10.66 -13.91 -37.90
CA ARG A 403 -10.70 -15.26 -38.52
C ARG A 403 -9.39 -15.71 -39.15
N ILE A 404 -8.30 -15.60 -38.40
CA ILE A 404 -7.09 -16.35 -38.77
C ILE A 404 -7.46 -17.83 -38.69
N PRO A 405 -7.30 -18.63 -39.76
CA PRO A 405 -7.57 -20.06 -39.70
C PRO A 405 -6.81 -20.65 -38.53
N ALA A 406 -7.43 -21.54 -37.75
CA ALA A 406 -6.70 -22.32 -36.76
C ALA A 406 -5.45 -22.87 -37.45
N GLY A 407 -4.26 -22.62 -36.87
CA GLY A 407 -3.00 -23.01 -37.47
C GLY A 407 -3.04 -24.45 -37.95
N ASN A 408 -2.36 -24.74 -39.07
CA ASN A 408 -2.47 -26.00 -39.78
C ASN A 408 -2.44 -27.19 -38.79
N SER A 409 -3.54 -27.94 -38.69
CA SER A 409 -3.67 -29.06 -37.76
C SER A 409 -2.58 -30.11 -37.99
N GLU A 410 -2.13 -30.24 -39.25
CA GLU A 410 -1.02 -31.10 -39.67
C GLU A 410 0.31 -30.67 -39.00
N LEU A 411 0.51 -29.36 -38.79
CA LEU A 411 1.70 -28.82 -38.13
C LEU A 411 1.67 -29.10 -36.62
N SER A 412 0.48 -29.15 -36.03
CA SER A 412 0.32 -29.53 -34.61
C SER A 412 0.65 -31.00 -34.38
N GLU A 413 0.27 -31.89 -35.31
CA GLU A 413 0.63 -33.31 -35.30
C GLU A 413 2.14 -33.53 -35.49
N ILE A 414 2.78 -32.75 -36.37
CA ILE A 414 4.24 -32.83 -36.61
C ILE A 414 5.04 -32.36 -35.39
N LEU A 415 4.52 -31.40 -34.61
CA LEU A 415 5.21 -30.81 -33.47
C LEU A 415 4.91 -31.55 -32.14
N GLU A 416 3.90 -32.39 -32.09
CA GLU A 416 3.53 -33.21 -30.91
C GLU A 416 4.70 -34.04 -30.33
N PRO A 417 5.58 -34.66 -31.15
CA PRO A 417 6.73 -35.43 -30.64
C PRO A 417 7.82 -34.57 -29.98
N PHE A 418 7.82 -33.26 -30.22
CA PHE A 418 8.89 -32.35 -29.79
C PHE A 418 8.58 -31.59 -28.49
N GLY A 419 7.40 -31.80 -27.90
CA GLY A 419 7.00 -31.24 -26.61
C GLY A 419 6.58 -29.76 -26.68
N ARG A 420 5.53 -29.40 -25.95
CA ARG A 420 5.03 -28.02 -25.81
C ARG A 420 5.93 -27.14 -24.96
#